data_AF-A0A9X4EB03-F1
#
_entry.id   AF-A0A9X4EB03-F1
#
_cell.length_a   1.000
_cell.length_b   1.000
_cell.length_c   1.000
_cell.angle_alpha   90.00
_cell.angle_beta   90.00
_cell.angle_gamma   90.00
#
_symmetry.space_group_name_H-M   'P 1'
#
loop_
_entity.id
_entity.type
_entity.pdbx_description
1 polymer ?
#
loop_
_entity_poly.entity_id
_entity_poly.type
_entity_poly.pdbx_seq_one_letter_code
_entity_poly.pdbx_strand_id
1 'polypeptide(L)'
;MSERILPRVTKGRRSTFFDDPAVDQVMTFFLELMTEVMVLRDRQDTLERLLETKGTVSRADLRDLPVAPEVEAERTAERAAFVERILRIHLSPNGEQGDR
;
A
#
# COMPACT_ATOMS: atom_id res chain seq x y z
N MET A 1 -24.05 -30.02 -41.04
CA MET A 1 -23.50 -29.74 -39.69
C MET A 1 -23.33 -28.23 -39.60
N SER A 2 -24.12 -27.56 -38.75
CA SER A 2 -24.13 -26.08 -38.67
C SER A 2 -23.01 -25.61 -37.73
N GLU A 3 -22.09 -24.83 -38.27
CA GLU A 3 -20.95 -24.27 -37.56
C GLU A 3 -21.42 -23.15 -36.62
N ARG A 4 -21.38 -23.39 -35.31
CA ARG A 4 -21.67 -22.36 -34.31
C ARG A 4 -20.45 -21.47 -34.13
N ILE A 5 -20.53 -20.25 -34.67
CA ILE A 5 -19.57 -19.19 -34.37
C ILE A 5 -19.81 -18.72 -32.92
N LEU A 6 -18.87 -19.02 -32.03
CA LEU A 6 -18.91 -18.52 -30.67
C LEU A 6 -18.54 -17.02 -30.67
N PRO A 7 -19.32 -16.15 -29.99
CA PRO A 7 -19.01 -14.73 -29.93
C PRO A 7 -17.66 -14.50 -29.22
N ARG A 8 -16.70 -13.89 -29.92
CA ARG A 8 -15.41 -13.41 -29.38
C ARG A 8 -15.58 -12.10 -28.62
N VAL A 9 -16.52 -12.04 -27.69
CA VAL A 9 -16.63 -10.93 -26.75
C VAL A 9 -16.40 -11.50 -25.37
N THR A 10 -15.36 -11.04 -24.69
CA THR A 10 -15.06 -11.44 -23.32
C THR A 10 -16.26 -11.05 -22.44
N LYS A 11 -17.01 -12.05 -21.96
CA LYS A 11 -18.04 -11.85 -20.95
C LYS A 11 -17.35 -11.44 -19.65
N GLY A 12 -17.40 -10.16 -19.34
CA GLY A 12 -16.77 -9.61 -18.14
C GLY A 12 -16.60 -8.10 -18.24
N ARG A 13 -17.71 -7.36 -18.37
CA ARG A 13 -17.65 -5.95 -17.94
C ARG A 13 -17.23 -6.00 -16.45
N ARG A 14 -16.17 -5.27 -16.09
CA ARG A 14 -15.68 -5.21 -14.70
C ARG A 14 -16.87 -4.94 -13.77
N SER A 15 -17.01 -5.74 -12.72
CA SER A 15 -18.10 -5.54 -11.76
C SER A 15 -17.99 -4.14 -11.19
N THR A 16 -19.03 -3.34 -11.34
CA THR A 16 -19.17 -2.02 -10.72
C THR A 16 -20.01 -2.20 -9.47
N PHE A 17 -19.47 -1.84 -8.31
CA PHE A 17 -20.16 -2.01 -7.03
C PHE A 17 -20.76 -0.69 -6.53
N PHE A 18 -20.23 0.44 -6.96
CA PHE A 18 -20.68 1.77 -6.57
C PHE A 18 -21.18 2.59 -7.76
N ASP A 19 -22.00 3.60 -7.47
CA ASP A 19 -22.54 4.52 -8.49
C ASP A 19 -21.45 5.37 -9.14
N ASP A 20 -20.43 5.75 -8.37
CA ASP A 20 -19.24 6.44 -8.87
C ASP A 20 -18.11 5.44 -9.16
N PRO A 21 -17.72 5.25 -10.44
CA PRO A 21 -16.62 4.35 -10.82
C PRO A 21 -15.28 4.70 -10.17
N ALA A 22 -15.08 5.95 -9.73
CA ALA A 22 -13.87 6.35 -9.01
C ALA A 22 -13.75 5.62 -7.66
N VAL A 23 -14.87 5.31 -7.01
CA VAL A 23 -14.87 4.58 -5.72
C VAL A 23 -14.43 3.13 -5.92
N ASP A 24 -14.94 2.46 -6.95
CA ASP A 24 -14.50 1.11 -7.32
C ASP A 24 -12.98 1.05 -7.63
N GLN A 25 -12.47 2.11 -8.27
CA GLN A 25 -11.05 2.22 -8.59
C GLN A 25 -10.18 2.40 -7.32
N VAL A 26 -10.61 3.27 -6.40
CA VAL A 26 -9.92 3.45 -5.11
C VAL A 26 -9.94 2.18 -4.27
N MET A 27 -11.08 1.47 -4.24
CA MET A 27 -11.19 0.19 -3.55
C MET A 27 -10.25 -0.87 -4.14
N THR A 28 -10.08 -0.89 -5.47
CA THR A 28 -9.10 -1.76 -6.13
C THR A 28 -7.69 -1.44 -5.63
N PHE A 29 -7.27 -0.17 -5.66
CA PHE A 29 -5.95 0.24 -5.18
C PHE A 29 -5.74 -0.09 -3.71
N PHE A 30 -6.78 0.06 -2.88
CA PHE A 30 -6.71 -0.28 -1.47
C PHE A 30 -6.52 -1.78 -1.24
N LEU A 31 -7.24 -2.62 -1.97
CA LEU A 31 -7.08 -4.09 -1.91
C LEU A 31 -5.67 -4.51 -2.35
N GLU A 32 -5.17 -3.96 -3.47
CA GLU A 32 -3.81 -4.22 -3.94
C GLU A 32 -2.77 -3.81 -2.89
N LEU A 33 -2.92 -2.61 -2.31
CA LEU A 33 -2.04 -2.13 -1.24
C LEU A 33 -2.09 -3.05 0.00
N MET A 34 -3.27 -3.52 0.41
CA MET A 34 -3.40 -4.47 1.52
C MET A 34 -2.67 -5.79 1.22
N THR A 35 -2.77 -6.29 -0.01
CA THR A 35 -2.04 -7.49 -0.43
C THR A 35 -0.53 -7.28 -0.34
N GLU A 36 -0.01 -6.16 -0.85
CA GLU A 36 1.42 -5.85 -0.76
C GLU A 36 1.89 -5.69 0.70
N VAL A 37 1.08 -5.07 1.57
CA VAL A 37 1.38 -4.97 3.01
C VAL A 37 1.45 -6.36 3.66
N MET A 38 0.58 -7.29 3.27
CA MET A 38 0.63 -8.67 3.77
C MET A 38 1.91 -9.37 3.33
N VAL A 39 2.29 -9.25 2.05
CA VAL A 39 3.54 -9.83 1.53
C VAL A 39 4.77 -9.27 2.26
N LEU A 40 4.79 -7.97 2.55
CA LEU A 40 5.85 -7.36 3.34
C LEU A 40 5.91 -7.91 4.76
N ARG A 41 4.77 -8.12 5.42
CA ARG A 41 4.69 -8.72 6.76
C ARG A 41 5.19 -10.17 6.77
N ASP A 42 4.79 -10.98 5.78
CA ASP A 42 5.25 -12.37 5.66
C ASP A 42 6.76 -12.45 5.43
N ARG A 43 7.30 -11.52 4.63
CA ARG A 43 8.74 -11.41 4.42
C ARG A 43 9.45 -10.98 5.71
N GLN A 44 8.89 -10.07 6.49
CA GLN A 44 9.43 -9.68 7.80
C GLN A 44 9.46 -10.87 8.76
N ASP A 45 8.36 -11.60 8.94
CA ASP A 45 8.31 -12.81 9.79
C ASP A 45 9.35 -13.85 9.35
N THR A 46 9.49 -14.06 8.03
CA THR A 46 10.51 -14.96 7.48
C THR A 46 11.93 -14.53 7.87
N LEU A 47 12.24 -13.23 7.80
CA LEU A 47 13.54 -12.69 8.20
C LEU A 47 13.78 -12.88 9.70
N GLU A 48 12.79 -12.59 10.54
CA GLU A 48 12.88 -12.78 11.99
C GLU A 48 13.15 -14.24 12.37
N ARG A 49 12.44 -15.19 11.74
CA ARG A 49 12.66 -16.63 11.94
C ARG A 49 14.04 -17.08 11.49
N LEU A 50 14.53 -16.53 10.38
CA LEU A 50 15.86 -16.85 9.87
C LEU A 50 16.96 -16.34 10.83
N LEU A 51 16.80 -15.13 11.38
CA LEU A 51 17.71 -14.56 12.38
C LEU A 51 17.73 -15.39 13.67
N GLU A 52 16.55 -15.81 14.15
CA GLU A 52 16.42 -16.65 15.34
C GLU A 52 17.05 -18.03 15.11
N THR A 53 16.79 -18.65 13.96
CA THR A 53 17.37 -19.94 13.57
C THR A 53 18.89 -19.89 13.47
N LYS A 54 19.46 -18.76 13.05
CA LYS A 54 20.91 -18.52 13.00
C LYS A 54 21.51 -18.14 14.36
N GLY A 55 20.68 -17.97 15.39
CA GLY A 55 21.11 -17.68 16.75
C GLY A 55 21.67 -16.27 16.97
N THR A 56 21.38 -15.31 16.06
CA THR A 56 21.92 -13.94 16.16
C THR A 56 21.02 -13.00 16.94
N VAL A 57 19.72 -13.06 16.68
CA VAL A 57 18.71 -12.19 17.29
C VAL A 57 17.44 -13.02 17.47
N SER A 58 16.89 -13.07 18.69
CA SER A 58 15.63 -13.76 18.93
C SER A 58 14.43 -12.89 18.55
N ARG A 59 13.28 -13.51 18.32
CA ARG A 59 12.03 -12.74 18.10
C ARG A 59 11.62 -11.93 19.33
N ALA A 60 11.97 -12.39 20.53
CA ALA A 60 11.75 -11.65 21.76
C ALA A 60 12.60 -10.38 21.80
N ASP A 61 13.88 -10.46 21.41
CA ASP A 61 14.78 -9.29 21.38
C ASP A 61 14.25 -8.20 20.46
N LEU A 62 13.68 -8.57 19.29
CA LEU A 62 13.10 -7.61 18.35
C LEU A 62 11.81 -6.99 18.87
N ARG A 63 10.91 -7.79 19.46
CA ARG A 63 9.62 -7.33 19.98
C ARG A 63 9.79 -6.41 21.18
N ASP A 64 10.70 -6.76 22.07
CA ASP A 64 10.87 -6.12 23.37
C ASP A 64 12.00 -5.08 23.34
N LEU A 65 12.54 -4.77 22.15
CA LEU A 65 13.58 -3.76 21.97
C LEU A 65 13.09 -2.39 22.45
N PRO A 66 13.69 -1.80 23.50
CA PRO A 66 13.33 -0.45 23.92
C PRO A 66 13.74 0.53 22.83
N VAL A 67 12.82 1.40 22.42
CA VAL A 67 13.15 2.45 21.48
C VAL A 67 13.68 3.67 22.23
N ALA A 68 14.93 4.03 21.96
CA ALA A 68 15.54 5.23 22.52
C ALA A 68 14.81 6.49 22.01
N PRO A 69 14.70 7.55 22.82
CA PRO A 69 14.04 8.80 22.43
C PRO A 69 14.55 9.38 21.12
N GLU A 70 15.86 9.26 20.86
CA GLU A 70 16.52 9.76 19.66
C GLU A 70 16.04 9.02 18.40
N VAL A 71 15.87 7.70 18.51
CA VAL A 71 15.39 6.84 17.40
C VAL A 71 13.92 7.12 17.09
N GLU A 72 13.08 7.37 18.10
CA GLU A 72 11.69 7.78 17.84
C GLU A 72 11.59 9.18 17.23
N ALA A 73 12.49 10.11 17.61
CA ALA A 73 12.55 11.43 17.00
C ALA A 73 12.93 11.35 15.51
N GLU A 74 13.94 10.54 15.17
CA GLU A 74 14.33 10.25 13.78
C GLU A 74 13.15 9.68 12.97
N ARG A 75 12.51 8.63 13.48
CA ARG A 75 11.34 8.01 12.83
C ARG A 75 10.19 8.99 12.64
N THR A 76 9.96 9.87 13.62
CA THR A 76 8.91 10.89 13.53
C THR A 76 9.21 11.90 12.42
N ALA A 77 10.46 12.37 12.33
CA ALA A 77 10.89 13.27 11.26
C ALA A 77 10.77 12.62 9.88
N GLU A 78 11.18 11.35 9.75
CA GLU A 78 11.05 10.59 8.50
C GLU A 78 9.60 10.41 8.06
N ARG A 79 8.70 10.05 8.99
CA ARG A 79 7.26 9.92 8.73
C ARG A 79 6.65 11.24 8.30
N ALA A 80 7.01 12.35 8.95
CA ALA A 80 6.54 13.68 8.57
C ALA A 80 6.99 14.04 7.15
N ALA A 81 8.27 13.84 6.82
CA ALA A 81 8.80 14.09 5.49
C ALA A 81 8.16 13.19 4.42
N PHE A 82 7.83 11.94 4.76
CA PHE A 82 7.11 11.03 3.87
C PHE A 82 5.69 11.52 3.56
N VAL A 83 4.94 11.92 4.58
CA VAL A 83 3.60 12.49 4.42
C VAL A 83 3.65 13.77 3.58
N GLU A 84 4.62 14.64 3.84
CA GLU A 84 4.81 15.87 3.06
C GLU A 84 5.06 15.56 1.57
N ARG A 85 5.91 14.56 1.26
CA ARG A 85 6.17 14.15 -0.14
C ARG A 85 4.92 13.63 -0.83
N ILE A 86 4.08 12.86 -0.14
CA ILE A 86 2.81 12.35 -0.69
C ILE A 86 1.83 13.49 -0.94
N LEU A 87 1.67 14.38 0.05
CA LEU A 87 0.66 15.44 0.00
C LEU A 87 1.07 16.64 -0.84
N ARG A 88 2.34 16.76 -1.23
CA ARG A 88 2.86 17.89 -2.03
C ARG A 88 2.00 18.23 -3.25
N ILE A 89 1.49 17.21 -3.95
CA ILE A 89 0.66 17.39 -5.15
C ILE A 89 -0.75 17.89 -4.78
N HIS A 90 -1.26 17.53 -3.60
CA HIS A 90 -2.60 17.90 -3.13
C HIS A 90 -2.63 19.22 -2.34
N LEU A 91 -1.49 19.68 -1.81
CA LEU A 91 -1.35 20.92 -1.06
C LEU A 91 -0.94 22.12 -1.93
N SER A 92 -0.83 21.96 -3.25
CA SER A 92 -0.59 23.07 -4.16
C SER A 92 -1.73 24.08 -4.00
N PRO A 93 -1.44 25.35 -3.68
CA PRO A 93 -2.49 26.33 -3.45
C PRO A 93 -3.26 26.52 -4.74
N ASN A 94 -4.51 26.07 -4.75
CA ASN A 94 -5.45 26.43 -5.78
C ASN A 94 -5.77 27.91 -5.56
N GLY A 95 -5.04 28.79 -6.26
CA GLY A 95 -5.15 30.22 -6.07
C GLY A 95 -4.24 31.02 -6.98
N GLU A 96 -4.28 30.78 -8.29
CA GLU A 96 -4.07 31.81 -9.32
C GLU A 96 -4.45 31.25 -10.71
N GLN A 97 -5.10 32.08 -11.53
CA GLN A 97 -5.80 31.82 -12.81
C GLN A 97 -7.20 31.17 -12.71
N GLY A 98 -8.30 31.75 -13.24
CA GLY A 98 -8.40 32.76 -14.29
C GLY A 98 -9.16 34.03 -13.89
N ASP A 99 -8.45 35.14 -13.95
CA ASP A 99 -8.97 36.38 -14.52
C ASP A 99 -8.85 36.22 -16.06
N ARG A 100 -10.00 36.18 -16.74
CA ARG A 100 -10.31 36.60 -18.13
C ARG A 100 -11.61 35.95 -18.62
#